data_AF-A0A2T6GBF5-F1
#
_entry.id   AF-A0A2T6GBF5-F1
#
_cell.length_a   1.000
_cell.length_b   1.000
_cell.length_c   1.000
_cell.angle_alpha   90.00
_cell.angle_beta   90.00
_cell.angle_gamma   90.00
#
_symmetry.space_group_name_H-M   'P 1'
#
loop_
_entity.id
_entity.type
_entity.pdbx_description
1 polymer ?
#
loop_
_entity_poly.entity_id
_entity_poly.type
_entity_poly.pdbx_seq_one_letter_code
_entity_poly.pdbx_strand_id
1 'polypeptide(L)'
;MDKAEAEQVVQTTLEELGLIDRVRVLIFTDTKEYIDAIEKAVGQSLDRTTRERLEGVQAAYLPVGQAICVVASQSRDPATLHRCVKHEGLGHYGINTFSPDEKRLLLGAIVNSRDESSAVETPFIDKVHTLKDLWRAVESTYPENSPQMNAEEVFAFVAEHASGDMSRIRRGADDLDDLLVDQSCACLSLAQLRDITENVAAGIKLGIREPQTEPQQNDAQYRKGVCYVVQEDQSLDQDEDYGPEMA
;
A
#
# COMPACT_ATOMS: atom_id res chain seq x y z
N MET A 1 -10.94 -7.87 19.11
CA MET A 1 -12.13 -7.06 19.37
C MET A 1 -13.33 -7.74 18.74
N ASP A 2 -14.55 -7.30 19.03
CA ASP A 2 -15.70 -7.81 18.28
C ASP A 2 -15.81 -7.16 16.89
N LYS A 3 -16.61 -7.77 16.01
CA LYS A 3 -16.72 -7.35 14.61
C LYS A 3 -17.38 -5.97 14.45
N ALA A 4 -18.34 -5.62 15.30
CA ALA A 4 -19.04 -4.34 15.21
C ALA A 4 -18.12 -3.17 15.64
N GLU A 5 -17.32 -3.38 16.68
CA GLU A 5 -16.27 -2.43 17.08
C GLU A 5 -15.23 -2.27 15.96
N ALA A 6 -14.78 -3.37 15.35
CA ALA A 6 -13.86 -3.32 14.22
C ALA A 6 -14.45 -2.56 13.02
N GLU A 7 -15.71 -2.79 12.67
CA GLU A 7 -16.44 -2.07 11.62
C GLU A 7 -16.44 -0.56 11.87
N GLN A 8 -16.74 -0.12 13.09
CA GLN A 8 -16.74 1.31 13.43
C GLN A 8 -15.35 1.94 13.30
N VAL A 9 -14.30 1.25 13.77
CA VAL A 9 -12.92 1.75 13.68
C VAL A 9 -12.48 1.84 12.22
N VAL A 10 -12.73 0.80 11.43
CA VAL A 10 -12.37 0.78 10.00
C VAL A 10 -13.10 1.89 9.26
N GLN A 11 -14.41 2.03 9.45
CA GLN A 11 -15.19 3.08 8.80
C GLN A 11 -14.67 4.47 9.15
N THR A 12 -14.47 4.77 10.44
CA THR A 12 -13.94 6.06 10.89
C THR A 12 -12.55 6.33 10.29
N THR A 13 -11.70 5.31 10.22
CA THR A 13 -10.37 5.43 9.63
C THR A 13 -10.47 5.72 8.13
N LEU A 14 -11.31 5.01 7.38
CA LEU A 14 -11.45 5.25 5.94
C LEU A 14 -12.05 6.62 5.62
N GLU A 15 -12.97 7.12 6.45
CA GLU A 15 -13.45 8.50 6.35
C GLU A 15 -12.33 9.52 6.58
N GLU A 16 -11.49 9.31 7.60
CA GLU A 16 -10.32 10.16 7.88
C GLU A 16 -9.36 10.22 6.68
N LEU A 17 -9.15 9.07 6.03
CA LEU A 17 -8.23 8.89 4.90
C LEU A 17 -8.83 9.30 3.54
N GLY A 18 -10.14 9.51 3.44
CA GLY A 18 -10.83 9.77 2.17
C GLY A 18 -10.95 8.54 1.27
N LEU A 19 -11.06 7.34 1.86
CA LEU A 19 -11.05 6.05 1.16
C LEU A 19 -12.40 5.31 1.16
N ILE A 20 -13.44 5.81 1.82
CA ILE A 20 -14.69 5.07 2.07
C ILE A 20 -15.38 4.52 0.80
N ASP A 21 -15.30 5.23 -0.32
CA ASP A 21 -15.87 4.83 -1.61
C ASP A 21 -14.82 4.34 -2.62
N ARG A 22 -13.57 4.22 -2.20
CA ARG A 22 -12.42 3.90 -3.04
C ARG A 22 -11.84 2.53 -2.78
N VAL A 23 -11.99 2.01 -1.57
CA VAL A 23 -11.56 0.66 -1.20
C VAL A 23 -12.74 -0.15 -0.70
N ARG A 24 -12.79 -1.41 -1.13
CA ARG A 24 -13.73 -2.38 -0.56
C ARG A 24 -13.22 -2.82 0.80
N VAL A 25 -14.12 -3.15 1.72
CA VAL A 25 -13.75 -3.61 3.05
C VAL A 25 -14.37 -4.98 3.31
N LEU A 26 -13.56 -5.93 3.73
CA LEU A 26 -13.98 -7.26 4.12
C LEU A 26 -13.58 -7.49 5.58
N ILE A 27 -14.56 -7.59 6.47
CA ILE A 27 -14.30 -7.78 7.90
C ILE A 27 -14.72 -9.19 8.30
N PHE A 28 -13.73 -9.95 8.76
CA PHE A 28 -13.85 -11.31 9.26
C PHE A 28 -13.89 -11.28 10.78
N THR A 29 -14.74 -12.12 11.36
CA THR A 29 -14.88 -12.24 12.81
C THR A 29 -13.60 -12.79 13.42
N ASP A 30 -13.03 -13.82 12.79
CA ASP A 30 -11.83 -14.50 13.24
C ASP A 30 -10.96 -15.01 12.09
N THR A 31 -9.77 -15.48 12.44
CA THR A 31 -8.79 -16.04 11.51
C THR A 31 -9.34 -17.22 10.71
N LYS A 32 -10.25 -18.02 11.29
CA LYS A 32 -10.83 -19.15 10.60
C LYS A 32 -11.73 -18.68 9.46
N GLU A 33 -12.61 -17.72 9.71
CA GLU A 33 -13.48 -17.13 8.68
C GLU A 33 -12.65 -16.54 7.54
N TYR A 34 -11.54 -15.87 7.88
CA TYR A 34 -10.61 -15.31 6.90
C TYR A 34 -9.93 -16.39 6.04
N ILE A 35 -9.38 -17.44 6.65
CA ILE A 35 -8.75 -18.55 5.93
C ILE A 35 -9.77 -19.28 5.04
N ASP A 36 -10.96 -19.57 5.56
CA ASP A 36 -12.03 -20.23 4.81
C ASP A 36 -12.42 -19.42 3.56
N ALA A 37 -12.47 -18.09 3.67
CA ALA A 37 -12.76 -17.20 2.55
C ALA A 37 -11.66 -17.23 1.48
N ILE A 38 -10.38 -17.26 1.89
CA ILE A 38 -9.24 -17.39 0.95
C ILE A 38 -9.28 -18.75 0.25
N GLU A 39 -9.45 -19.84 1.00
CA GLU A 39 -9.52 -21.19 0.42
C GLU A 39 -10.64 -21.33 -0.60
N LYS A 40 -11.81 -20.73 -0.30
CA LYS A 40 -12.94 -20.67 -1.22
C LYS A 40 -12.60 -19.86 -2.48
N ALA A 41 -11.92 -18.72 -2.35
CA ALA A 41 -11.55 -17.87 -3.47
C ALA A 41 -10.51 -18.54 -4.39
N VAL A 42 -9.52 -19.23 -3.81
CA VAL A 42 -8.48 -19.96 -4.57
C VAL A 42 -9.01 -21.29 -5.12
N GLY A 43 -10.08 -21.84 -4.53
CA GLY A 43 -10.68 -23.11 -4.94
C GLY A 43 -9.90 -24.34 -4.47
N GLN A 44 -8.99 -24.18 -3.51
CA GLN A 44 -8.23 -25.27 -2.91
C GLN A 44 -7.85 -24.93 -1.47
N SER A 45 -7.62 -25.97 -0.67
CA SER A 45 -7.10 -25.83 0.70
C SER A 45 -5.68 -25.29 0.69
N LEU A 46 -5.37 -24.39 1.62
CA LEU A 46 -4.02 -23.88 1.82
C LEU A 46 -3.14 -24.97 2.46
N ASP A 47 -1.84 -24.95 2.16
CA ASP A 47 -0.88 -25.77 2.90
C ASP A 47 -0.73 -25.26 4.34
N ARG A 48 -0.11 -26.08 5.20
CA ARG A 48 0.06 -25.78 6.62
C ARG A 48 0.87 -24.49 6.85
N THR A 49 1.94 -24.30 6.11
CA THR A 49 2.83 -23.13 6.27
C THR A 49 2.09 -21.85 5.90
N THR A 50 1.31 -21.87 4.82
CA THR A 50 0.49 -20.72 4.43
C THR A 50 -0.58 -20.41 5.50
N ARG A 51 -1.23 -21.42 6.08
CA ARG A 51 -2.19 -21.20 7.18
C ARG A 51 -1.52 -20.57 8.41
N GLU A 52 -0.38 -21.12 8.84
CA GLU A 52 0.38 -20.61 9.99
C GLU A 52 0.79 -19.13 9.79
N ARG A 53 1.11 -18.71 8.56
CA ARG A 53 1.38 -17.30 8.24
C ARG A 53 0.16 -16.39 8.39
N LEU A 54 -1.05 -16.90 8.12
CA LEU A 54 -2.29 -16.14 8.22
C LEU A 54 -2.80 -16.02 9.67
N GLU A 55 -2.33 -16.89 10.58
CA GLU A 55 -2.74 -16.91 12.00
C GLU A 55 -2.34 -15.66 12.81
N GLY A 56 -1.52 -14.77 12.25
CA GLY A 56 -1.13 -13.49 12.87
C GLY A 56 -1.65 -12.24 12.15
N VAL A 57 -2.34 -12.40 11.03
CA VAL A 57 -2.75 -11.27 10.17
C VAL A 57 -3.91 -10.52 10.82
N GLN A 58 -3.71 -9.21 11.05
CA GLN A 58 -4.76 -8.31 11.54
C GLN A 58 -5.51 -7.63 10.39
N ALA A 59 -4.76 -7.19 9.38
CA ALA A 59 -5.29 -6.62 8.16
C ALA A 59 -4.40 -7.01 6.97
N ALA A 60 -4.95 -6.92 5.77
CA ALA A 60 -4.20 -7.10 4.53
C ALA A 60 -4.87 -6.34 3.39
N TYR A 61 -4.08 -5.62 2.61
CA TYR A 61 -4.51 -5.04 1.35
C TYR A 61 -4.43 -6.07 0.23
N LEU A 62 -5.51 -6.18 -0.54
CA LEU A 62 -5.60 -6.96 -1.76
C LEU A 62 -5.64 -5.97 -2.93
N PRO A 63 -4.51 -5.77 -3.64
CA PRO A 63 -4.47 -4.86 -4.79
C PRO A 63 -5.51 -5.20 -5.85
N VAL A 64 -5.74 -6.49 -6.11
CA VAL A 64 -6.76 -6.96 -7.05
C VAL A 64 -8.14 -6.63 -6.49
N GLY A 65 -8.77 -5.64 -7.11
CA GLY A 65 -10.06 -5.12 -6.69
C GLY A 65 -10.01 -4.34 -5.38
N GLN A 66 -8.85 -3.77 -5.05
CA GLN A 66 -8.69 -2.67 -4.10
C GLN A 66 -9.45 -2.90 -2.78
N ALA A 67 -9.16 -4.00 -2.10
CA ALA A 67 -9.87 -4.41 -0.89
C ALA A 67 -8.95 -4.42 0.33
N ILE A 68 -9.44 -3.94 1.47
CA ILE A 68 -8.80 -4.13 2.78
C ILE A 68 -9.56 -5.22 3.52
N CYS A 69 -8.86 -6.30 3.83
CA CYS A 69 -9.32 -7.37 4.69
C CYS A 69 -8.93 -7.07 6.14
N VAL A 70 -9.83 -7.30 7.10
CA VAL A 70 -9.59 -7.13 8.53
C VAL A 70 -10.06 -8.36 9.29
N VAL A 71 -9.25 -8.83 10.25
CA VAL A 71 -9.58 -9.94 11.15
C VAL A 71 -9.83 -9.41 12.55
N ALA A 72 -11.11 -9.20 12.89
CA ALA A 72 -11.52 -8.48 14.11
C ALA A 72 -10.97 -9.12 15.41
N SER A 73 -10.94 -10.45 15.50
CA SER A 73 -10.40 -11.14 16.68
C SER A 73 -8.92 -10.85 16.94
N GLN A 74 -8.17 -10.46 15.91
CA GLN A 74 -6.71 -10.25 15.98
C GLN A 74 -6.35 -8.83 16.41
N SER A 75 -7.26 -7.88 16.26
CA SER A 75 -7.10 -6.51 16.73
C SER A 75 -7.47 -6.41 18.21
N ARG A 76 -6.52 -6.06 19.08
CA ARG A 76 -6.73 -6.01 20.54
C ARG A 76 -7.29 -4.69 21.03
N ASP A 77 -7.05 -3.61 20.29
CA ASP A 77 -7.49 -2.27 20.63
C ASP A 77 -7.73 -1.43 19.35
N PRO A 78 -8.61 -0.41 19.42
CA PRO A 78 -8.93 0.47 18.28
C PRO A 78 -7.73 1.20 17.69
N ALA A 79 -6.76 1.63 18.50
CA ALA A 79 -5.62 2.40 17.99
C ALA A 79 -4.68 1.54 17.15
N THR A 80 -4.51 0.27 17.52
CA THR A 80 -3.76 -0.70 16.73
C THR A 80 -4.46 -1.00 15.41
N LEU A 81 -5.78 -1.22 15.41
CA LEU A 81 -6.53 -1.44 14.17
C LEU A 81 -6.51 -0.21 13.26
N HIS A 82 -6.64 0.99 13.82
CA HIS A 82 -6.49 2.26 13.09
C HIS A 82 -5.15 2.34 12.37
N ARG A 83 -4.03 2.03 13.06
CA ARG A 83 -2.70 1.97 12.43
C ARG A 83 -2.63 0.91 11.32
N CYS A 84 -3.16 -0.30 11.54
CA CYS A 84 -3.19 -1.33 10.51
C CYS A 84 -3.97 -0.88 9.28
N VAL A 85 -5.14 -0.25 9.43
CA VAL A 85 -5.91 0.25 8.27
C VAL A 85 -5.14 1.35 7.54
N LYS A 86 -4.39 2.20 8.24
CA LYS A 86 -3.49 3.17 7.59
C LYS A 86 -2.31 2.50 6.88
N HIS A 87 -1.76 1.44 7.45
CA HIS A 87 -0.72 0.64 6.79
C HIS A 87 -1.21 0.11 5.44
N GLU A 88 -2.41 -0.50 5.42
CA GLU A 88 -3.00 -1.01 4.20
C GLU A 88 -3.43 0.12 3.22
N GLY A 89 -4.11 1.14 3.72
CA GLY A 89 -4.74 2.20 2.92
C GLY A 89 -3.83 3.35 2.49
N LEU A 90 -2.84 3.72 3.30
CA LEU A 90 -1.84 4.74 2.94
C LEU A 90 -0.54 4.12 2.45
N GLY A 91 -0.17 2.94 2.98
CA GLY A 91 1.01 2.21 2.56
C GLY A 91 0.79 1.51 1.23
N HIS A 92 0.08 0.38 1.24
CA HIS A 92 -0.04 -0.47 0.05
C HIS A 92 -0.98 0.09 -1.04
N TYR A 93 -2.13 0.64 -0.66
CA TYR A 93 -2.94 1.38 -1.65
C TYR A 93 -2.19 2.63 -2.13
N GLY A 94 -1.55 3.38 -1.21
CA GLY A 94 -0.86 4.63 -1.55
C GLY A 94 0.34 4.46 -2.47
N ILE A 95 1.17 3.43 -2.25
CA ILE A 95 2.30 3.12 -3.15
C ILE A 95 1.82 2.75 -4.56
N ASN A 96 0.60 2.24 -4.69
CA ASN A 96 0.03 1.90 -5.99
C ASN A 96 -0.52 3.12 -6.75
N THR A 97 -0.60 4.29 -6.12
CA THR A 97 -1.03 5.55 -6.77
C THR A 97 0.03 6.18 -7.67
N PHE A 98 1.27 5.72 -7.55
CA PHE A 98 2.36 6.09 -8.45
C PHE A 98 2.25 5.33 -9.76
N SER A 99 2.65 5.95 -10.87
CA SER A 99 2.85 5.24 -12.13
C SER A 99 3.93 4.14 -11.96
N PRO A 100 3.97 3.10 -12.83
CA PRO A 100 4.95 2.02 -12.71
C PRO A 100 6.41 2.51 -12.59
N ASP A 101 6.79 3.55 -13.33
CA ASP A 101 8.15 4.09 -13.30
C ASP A 101 8.45 4.89 -12.03
N GLU A 102 7.52 5.74 -11.58
CA GLU A 102 7.66 6.48 -10.32
C GLU A 102 7.73 5.51 -9.13
N LYS A 103 6.87 4.48 -9.10
CA LYS A 103 6.89 3.44 -8.08
C LYS A 103 8.25 2.74 -8.07
N ARG A 104 8.77 2.37 -9.24
CA ARG A 104 10.10 1.74 -9.36
C ARG A 104 11.22 2.64 -8.83
N LEU A 105 11.19 3.94 -9.13
CA LEU A 105 12.17 4.90 -8.64
C LEU A 105 12.10 5.05 -7.12
N LEU A 106 10.90 5.23 -6.56
CA LEU A 106 10.68 5.35 -5.11
C LEU A 106 11.11 4.10 -4.35
N LEU A 107 10.69 2.91 -4.80
CA LEU A 107 11.13 1.67 -4.17
C LEU A 107 12.63 1.44 -4.31
N GLY A 108 13.22 1.80 -5.45
CA GLY A 108 14.67 1.77 -5.65
C GLY A 108 15.41 2.67 -4.66
N ALA A 109 14.91 3.89 -4.43
CA ALA A 109 15.45 4.83 -3.46
C ALA A 109 15.37 4.30 -2.02
N ILE A 110 14.24 3.70 -1.63
CA ILE A 110 14.07 3.08 -0.31
C ILE A 110 15.03 1.90 -0.11
N VAL A 111 15.23 1.06 -1.13
CA VAL A 111 16.23 -0.03 -1.12
C VAL A 111 17.65 0.50 -0.97
N ASN A 112 18.00 1.56 -1.70
CA ASN A 112 19.34 2.16 -1.63
C ASN A 112 19.62 2.79 -0.25
N SER A 113 18.58 3.18 0.47
CA SER A 113 18.67 3.72 1.84
C SER A 113 18.67 2.66 2.95
N ARG A 114 18.82 1.37 2.62
CA ARG A 114 18.82 0.29 3.61
C ARG A 114 19.80 0.48 4.77
N ASP A 115 20.95 1.08 4.49
CA ASP A 115 22.00 1.36 5.48
C ASP A 115 22.04 2.81 5.97
N GLU A 116 21.05 3.63 5.57
CA GLU A 116 20.95 5.05 5.94
C GLU A 116 20.76 5.19 7.45
N SER A 117 21.67 5.94 8.09
CA SER A 117 21.83 6.01 9.55
C SER A 117 21.60 7.41 10.11
N SER A 118 21.09 8.35 9.30
CA SER A 118 20.72 9.69 9.74
C SER A 118 19.53 9.59 10.69
N ALA A 119 19.77 9.92 11.95
CA ALA A 119 18.76 9.81 12.99
C ALA A 119 17.79 10.99 12.95
N VAL A 120 16.50 10.71 13.19
CA VAL A 120 15.54 11.73 13.61
C VAL A 120 15.63 11.90 15.13
N GLU A 121 15.70 13.15 15.60
CA GLU A 121 15.81 13.45 17.04
C GLU A 121 14.59 12.98 17.82
N THR A 122 13.40 13.17 17.25
CA THR A 122 12.13 12.71 17.82
C THR A 122 11.57 11.58 16.96
N PRO A 123 11.60 10.32 17.44
CA PRO A 123 11.04 9.19 16.71
C PRO A 123 9.53 9.33 16.60
N PHE A 124 8.98 8.99 15.43
CA PHE A 124 7.54 8.96 15.19
C PHE A 124 6.99 7.53 15.09
N ILE A 125 7.89 6.54 15.05
CA ILE A 125 7.63 5.11 15.16
C ILE A 125 8.39 4.65 16.40
N ASP A 126 7.78 3.84 17.28
CA ASP A 126 8.41 3.42 18.55
C ASP A 126 9.78 2.79 18.31
N LYS A 127 10.82 3.37 18.96
CA LYS A 127 12.24 2.92 18.92
C LYS A 127 12.90 2.93 17.53
N VAL A 128 12.30 3.55 16.52
CA VAL A 128 12.91 3.70 15.19
C VAL A 128 13.42 5.13 15.05
N HIS A 129 14.73 5.28 15.01
CA HIS A 129 15.39 6.57 14.85
C HIS A 129 15.98 6.75 13.44
N THR A 130 16.31 5.66 12.77
CA THR A 130 16.93 5.67 11.44
C THR A 130 16.16 4.78 10.49
N LEU A 131 16.35 4.97 9.17
CA LEU A 131 15.76 4.06 8.20
C LEU A 131 16.37 2.65 8.29
N LYS A 132 17.64 2.55 8.68
CA LYS A 132 18.29 1.27 8.98
C LYS A 132 17.62 0.49 10.11
N ASP A 133 17.14 1.16 11.15
CA ASP A 133 16.40 0.49 12.24
C ASP A 133 15.09 -0.10 11.72
N LEU A 134 14.37 0.67 10.89
CA LEU A 134 13.12 0.21 10.27
C LEU A 134 13.36 -0.96 9.32
N TRP A 135 14.39 -0.89 8.47
CA TRP A 135 14.77 -1.98 7.57
C TRP A 135 15.06 -3.27 8.33
N ARG A 136 15.79 -3.20 9.44
CA ARG A 136 16.06 -4.39 10.29
C ARG A 136 14.78 -4.99 10.86
N ALA A 137 13.83 -4.15 11.27
CA ALA A 137 12.54 -4.62 11.78
C ALA A 137 11.71 -5.31 10.69
N VAL A 138 11.66 -4.72 9.48
CA VAL A 138 10.97 -5.29 8.32
C VAL A 138 11.59 -6.62 7.90
N GLU A 139 12.91 -6.69 7.77
CA GLU A 139 13.61 -7.93 7.36
C GLU A 139 13.48 -9.05 8.39
N SER A 140 13.42 -8.71 9.68
CA SER A 140 13.15 -9.70 10.72
C SER A 140 11.72 -10.22 10.68
N THR A 141 10.76 -9.38 10.28
CA THR A 141 9.35 -9.74 10.18
C THR A 141 9.08 -10.54 8.90
N TYR A 142 9.74 -10.18 7.80
CA TYR A 142 9.54 -10.76 6.48
C TYR A 142 10.87 -11.24 5.85
N PRO A 143 11.48 -12.31 6.39
CA PRO A 143 12.80 -12.77 5.94
C PRO A 143 12.81 -13.34 4.51
N GLU A 144 11.65 -13.80 4.02
CA GLU A 144 11.49 -14.41 2.69
C GLU A 144 11.14 -13.38 1.59
N ASN A 145 10.91 -12.12 1.96
CA ASN A 145 10.54 -11.08 1.01
C ASN A 145 11.75 -10.64 0.17
N SER A 146 11.48 -10.29 -1.09
CA SER A 146 12.47 -9.61 -1.92
C SER A 146 12.77 -8.20 -1.37
N PRO A 147 13.92 -7.59 -1.72
CA PRO A 147 14.20 -6.20 -1.32
C PRO A 147 13.10 -5.21 -1.74
N GLN A 148 12.48 -5.42 -2.90
CA GLN A 148 11.38 -4.56 -3.38
C GLN A 148 10.12 -4.73 -2.52
N MET A 149 9.77 -5.97 -2.14
CA MET A 149 8.66 -6.22 -1.21
C MET A 149 8.93 -5.56 0.15
N ASN A 150 10.14 -5.70 0.69
CA ASN A 150 10.50 -5.05 1.94
C ASN A 150 10.51 -3.52 1.85
N ALA A 151 10.86 -2.95 0.70
CA ALA A 151 10.77 -1.51 0.49
C ALA A 151 9.30 -1.01 0.52
N GLU A 152 8.35 -1.80 0.01
CA GLU A 152 6.92 -1.49 0.14
C GLU A 152 6.46 -1.54 1.60
N GLU A 153 6.89 -2.55 2.37
CA GLU A 153 6.61 -2.63 3.81
C GLU A 153 7.21 -1.44 4.56
N VAL A 154 8.46 -1.06 4.26
CA VAL A 154 9.11 0.12 4.84
C VAL A 154 8.30 1.39 4.54
N PHE A 155 7.82 1.56 3.31
CA PHE A 155 6.93 2.66 2.95
C PHE A 155 5.64 2.63 3.78
N ALA A 156 5.00 1.46 3.90
CA ALA A 156 3.75 1.29 4.63
C ALA A 156 3.87 1.58 6.14
N PHE A 157 4.96 1.13 6.79
CA PHE A 157 5.25 1.45 8.19
C PHE A 157 5.47 2.94 8.44
N VAL A 158 6.03 3.67 7.47
CA VAL A 158 6.15 5.14 7.59
C VAL A 158 4.79 5.79 7.35
N ALA A 159 4.05 5.35 6.33
CA ALA A 159 2.77 5.91 5.95
C ALA A 159 1.68 5.77 7.02
N GLU A 160 1.69 4.69 7.81
CA GLU A 160 0.71 4.51 8.89
C GLU A 160 0.79 5.60 9.98
N HIS A 161 1.90 6.34 10.02
CA HIS A 161 2.14 7.45 10.95
C HIS A 161 1.90 8.84 10.36
N ALA A 162 1.36 8.93 9.13
CA ALA A 162 0.99 10.21 8.53
C ALA A 162 -0.01 10.97 9.42
N SER A 163 0.21 12.27 9.58
CA SER A 163 -0.46 13.12 10.57
C SER A 163 -1.24 14.28 9.95
N GLY A 164 -1.05 14.54 8.66
CA GLY A 164 -1.64 15.71 8.00
C GLY A 164 -0.90 17.02 8.28
N ASP A 165 0.37 16.96 8.72
CA ASP A 165 1.20 18.15 8.91
C ASP A 165 1.46 18.85 7.58
N MET A 166 0.88 20.04 7.39
CA MET A 166 0.98 20.82 6.16
C MET A 166 2.41 21.17 5.76
N SER A 167 3.32 21.34 6.73
CA SER A 167 4.73 21.61 6.42
C SER A 167 5.41 20.37 5.82
N ARG A 168 5.05 19.17 6.31
CA ARG A 168 5.55 17.89 5.79
C ARG A 168 4.97 17.59 4.42
N ILE A 169 3.67 17.81 4.24
CA ILE A 169 3.00 17.62 2.95
C ILE A 169 3.69 18.43 1.84
N ARG A 170 4.09 19.67 2.14
CA ARG A 170 4.79 20.53 1.19
C ARG A 170 6.21 20.02 0.90
N ARG A 171 7.00 19.75 1.94
CA ARG A 171 8.36 19.21 1.76
C ARG A 171 8.36 17.86 1.04
N GLY A 172 7.35 17.03 1.29
CA GLY A 172 7.18 15.76 0.60
C GLY A 172 6.87 15.89 -0.88
N ALA A 173 6.25 16.99 -1.31
CA ALA A 173 6.10 17.29 -2.73
C ALA A 173 7.48 17.62 -3.33
N ASP A 174 8.25 18.49 -2.67
CA ASP A 174 9.59 18.89 -3.11
C ASP A 174 10.55 17.67 -3.14
N ASP A 175 10.58 16.86 -2.07
CA ASP A 175 11.40 15.64 -1.97
C ASP A 175 11.03 14.60 -3.04
N LEU A 176 9.74 14.49 -3.38
CA LEU A 176 9.28 13.58 -4.43
C LEU A 176 9.68 14.10 -5.82
N ASP A 177 9.48 15.39 -6.11
CA ASP A 177 9.87 16.00 -7.38
C ASP A 177 11.38 15.84 -7.62
N ASP A 178 12.20 16.11 -6.60
CA ASP A 178 13.66 15.94 -6.65
C ASP A 178 14.04 14.48 -6.97
N LEU A 179 13.40 13.51 -6.31
CA LEU A 179 13.59 12.08 -6.55
C LEU A 179 13.23 11.66 -7.98
N LEU A 180 12.15 12.21 -8.54
CA LEU A 180 11.68 11.84 -9.88
C LEU A 180 12.54 12.46 -11.00
N VAL A 181 13.13 13.63 -10.75
CA VAL A 181 13.99 14.35 -11.71
C VAL A 181 15.43 13.82 -11.70
N ASP A 182 16.02 13.54 -10.53
CA ASP A 182 17.41 13.06 -10.40
C ASP A 182 17.49 11.57 -10.02
N GLN A 183 17.50 10.73 -11.05
CA GLN A 183 17.48 9.27 -10.93
C GLN A 183 18.83 8.65 -10.54
N SER A 184 19.88 9.45 -10.29
CA SER A 184 21.27 8.97 -10.34
C SER A 184 21.80 8.27 -9.07
N CYS A 185 21.19 8.45 -7.89
CA CYS A 185 21.27 7.59 -6.69
C CYS A 185 20.61 8.29 -5.49
N ALA A 186 19.31 8.56 -5.56
CA ALA A 186 18.60 9.22 -4.47
C ALA A 186 18.38 8.23 -3.31
N CYS A 187 19.32 8.16 -2.38
CA CYS A 187 19.03 7.61 -1.06
C CYS A 187 18.14 8.61 -0.30
N LEU A 188 17.01 8.16 0.20
CA LEU A 188 16.15 8.90 1.13
C LEU A 188 16.61 8.74 2.57
N SER A 189 16.58 9.82 3.35
CA SER A 189 16.56 9.74 4.81
C SER A 189 15.16 9.33 5.32
N LEU A 190 15.07 8.87 6.57
CA LEU A 190 13.79 8.58 7.22
C LEU A 190 12.85 9.81 7.25
N ALA A 191 13.41 11.02 7.38
CA ALA A 191 12.63 12.25 7.39
C ALA A 191 12.01 12.56 6.03
N GLN A 192 12.75 12.38 4.94
CA GLN A 192 12.24 12.58 3.58
C GLN A 192 11.19 11.54 3.23
N LEU A 193 11.41 10.26 3.58
CA LEU A 193 10.41 9.23 3.36
C LEU A 193 9.11 9.56 4.12
N ARG A 194 9.20 10.06 5.36
CA ARG A 194 8.04 10.54 6.10
C ARG A 194 7.33 11.67 5.38
N ASP A 195 8.05 12.69 4.95
CA ASP A 195 7.46 13.84 4.28
C ASP A 195 6.77 13.42 2.95
N ILE A 196 7.39 12.52 2.18
CA ILE A 196 6.76 11.90 0.98
C ILE A 196 5.46 11.15 1.36
N THR A 197 5.46 10.33 2.41
CA THR A 197 4.22 9.62 2.81
C THR A 197 3.10 10.56 3.25
N GLU A 198 3.43 11.69 3.89
CA GLU A 198 2.46 12.73 4.26
C GLU A 198 1.86 13.38 2.99
N ASN A 199 2.69 13.66 1.98
CA ASN A 199 2.23 14.15 0.68
C ASN A 199 1.29 13.15 -0.02
N VAL A 200 1.65 11.87 -0.02
CA VAL A 200 0.81 10.79 -0.60
C VAL A 200 -0.52 10.71 0.13
N ALA A 201 -0.51 10.69 1.46
CA ALA A 201 -1.73 10.64 2.28
C ALA A 201 -2.66 11.84 2.00
N ALA A 202 -2.10 13.04 1.90
CA ALA A 202 -2.86 14.23 1.53
C ALA A 202 -3.45 14.13 0.12
N GLY A 203 -2.68 13.64 -0.85
CA GLY A 203 -3.15 13.45 -2.22
C GLY A 203 -4.30 12.44 -2.33
N ILE A 204 -4.23 11.34 -1.57
CA ILE A 204 -5.32 10.34 -1.47
C ILE A 204 -6.58 11.00 -0.91
N LYS A 205 -6.44 11.69 0.24
CA LYS A 205 -7.54 12.35 0.92
C LYS A 205 -8.24 13.42 0.07
N LEU A 206 -7.46 14.16 -0.74
CA LEU A 206 -7.98 15.16 -1.67
C LEU A 206 -8.57 14.57 -2.94
N GLY A 207 -8.46 13.26 -3.13
CA GLY A 207 -8.97 12.59 -4.30
C GLY A 207 -8.13 12.71 -5.57
N ILE A 208 -6.93 13.27 -5.46
CA ILE A 208 -6.03 13.55 -6.61
C ILE A 208 -5.00 12.43 -6.84
N ARG A 209 -4.98 11.40 -5.98
CA ARG A 209 -4.20 10.17 -6.15
C ARG A 209 -5.14 8.98 -6.18
N GLU A 210 -5.05 8.21 -7.26
CA GLU A 210 -5.77 6.95 -7.48
C GLU A 210 -4.78 5.88 -7.96
N PRO A 211 -5.03 4.59 -7.72
CA PRO A 211 -4.12 3.53 -8.15
C PRO A 211 -3.86 3.59 -9.65
N GLN A 212 -2.58 3.70 -10.03
CA GLN A 212 -2.11 3.64 -11.41
C GLN A 212 -1.44 2.29 -11.72
N THR A 213 -1.19 1.49 -10.68
CA THR A 213 -0.71 0.12 -10.79
C THR A 213 -1.79 -0.81 -10.25
N GLU A 214 -2.49 -1.50 -11.14
CA GLU A 214 -3.40 -2.58 -10.79
C GLU A 214 -2.73 -3.92 -11.14
N PRO A 215 -2.25 -4.67 -10.13
CA PRO A 215 -1.69 -5.99 -10.40
C PRO A 215 -2.77 -6.92 -10.95
N GLN A 216 -2.45 -7.73 -11.95
CA GLN A 216 -3.36 -8.78 -12.45
C GLN A 216 -3.61 -9.86 -11.38
N GLN A 217 -2.70 -10.01 -10.41
CA GLN A 217 -2.80 -10.89 -9.24
C GLN A 217 -2.15 -10.20 -8.03
N ASN A 218 -2.59 -10.48 -6.81
CA ASN A 218 -2.11 -9.79 -5.59
C ASN A 218 -0.59 -9.88 -5.37
N ASP A 219 0.07 -10.89 -5.94
CA ASP A 219 1.52 -11.08 -5.93
C ASP A 219 2.20 -10.78 -7.29
N ALA A 220 1.42 -10.46 -8.33
CA ALA A 220 1.94 -10.26 -9.69
C ALA A 220 2.95 -9.12 -9.78
N GLN A 221 2.79 -8.09 -8.93
CA GLN A 221 3.73 -6.96 -8.88
C GLN A 221 5.15 -7.36 -8.47
N TYR A 222 5.35 -8.57 -7.93
CA TYR A 222 6.65 -9.05 -7.48
C TYR A 222 7.19 -10.24 -8.30
N ARG A 223 6.48 -10.68 -9.34
CA ARG A 223 6.95 -11.77 -10.21
C ARG A 223 7.87 -11.20 -11.31
N LYS A 224 9.11 -11.70 -11.39
CA LYS A 224 10.03 -11.38 -12.50
C LYS A 224 9.40 -11.80 -13.84
N GLY A 225 9.15 -10.84 -14.73
CA GLY A 225 8.72 -11.09 -16.12
C GLY A 225 7.29 -10.64 -16.48
N VAL A 226 6.57 -9.96 -15.58
CA VAL A 226 5.27 -9.37 -15.94
C VAL A 226 5.51 -8.09 -16.75
N CYS A 227 5.35 -8.16 -18.07
CA CYS A 227 5.17 -6.98 -18.91
C CYS A 227 3.73 -6.50 -18.73
N TYR A 228 3.54 -5.27 -18.28
CA TYR A 228 2.24 -4.60 -18.36
C TYR A 228 1.95 -4.38 -19.84
N VAL A 229 1.04 -5.19 -20.41
CA VAL A 229 0.42 -4.84 -21.68
C VAL A 229 -0.49 -3.68 -21.38
N VAL A 230 -0.10 -2.49 -21.81
CA VAL A 230 -1.00 -1.33 -21.88
C VAL A 230 -2.18 -1.80 -22.74
N GLN A 231 -3.35 -2.00 -22.13
CA GLN A 231 -4.57 -2.09 -22.93
C GLN A 231 -4.79 -0.69 -23.48
N GLU A 232 -4.40 -0.51 -24.74
CA GLU A 232 -4.88 0.62 -25.53
C GLU A 232 -6.41 0.61 -25.45
N ASP A 233 -6.92 1.75 -25.02
CA ASP A 233 -8.31 2.15 -25.05
C ASP A 233 -8.92 1.76 -26.41
N GLN A 234 -9.73 0.71 -26.43
CA GLN A 234 -10.65 0.45 -27.53
C GLN A 234 -12.03 0.92 -27.12
N SER A 235 -12.17 2.24 -27.01
CA SER A 235 -13.44 2.90 -27.23
C SER A 235 -13.31 3.83 -28.43
N LEU A 236 -14.26 3.66 -29.36
CA LEU A 236 -14.59 4.52 -30.51
C LEU A 236 -13.74 4.34 -31.78
N ASP A 237 -14.14 3.35 -32.58
CA ASP A 237 -14.52 3.58 -33.99
C ASP A 237 -15.50 2.47 -34.40
N GLN A 238 -16.76 2.63 -33.98
CA GLN A 238 -17.87 2.09 -34.75
C GLN A 238 -18.31 3.20 -35.69
N ASP A 239 -17.68 3.25 -36.86
CA ASP A 239 -18.28 3.91 -38.01
C ASP A 239 -19.50 3.09 -38.42
N GLU A 240 -20.66 3.54 -37.93
CA GLU A 240 -21.95 3.25 -38.53
C GLU A 240 -22.02 3.94 -39.91
N ASP A 241 -22.40 3.13 -40.89
CA ASP A 241 -23.33 3.50 -41.97
C ASP A 241 -22.81 4.42 -43.10
N TYR A 242 -22.32 3.79 -44.16
CA TYR A 242 -22.53 4.29 -45.52
C TYR A 242 -23.24 3.21 -46.34
N GLY A 243 -24.57 3.29 -46.37
CA GLY A 243 -25.42 2.47 -47.22
C GLY A 243 -25.21 2.75 -48.73
N PRO A 244 -25.65 1.84 -49.62
CA PRO A 244 -25.48 1.96 -51.06
C PRO A 244 -26.74 2.48 -51.76
N GLU A 245 -26.68 3.63 -52.46
CA GLU A 245 -27.59 4.01 -53.56
C GLU A 245 -26.80 4.87 -54.57
N MET A 246 -26.38 4.35 -55.73
CA MET A 246 -27.11 4.32 -57.01
C MET A 246 -27.44 5.70 -57.60
N ALA A 247 -26.61 6.16 -58.55
CA ALA A 247 -27.00 6.82 -59.80
C ALA A 247 -25.89 6.66 -60.85
#